data_AF-A0AAU2UU53-F1
#
_entry.id   AF-A0AAU2UU53-F1
#
_cell.length_a   1.000
_cell.length_b   1.000
_cell.length_c   1.000
_cell.angle_alpha   90.00
_cell.angle_beta   90.00
_cell.angle_gamma   90.00
#
_symmetry.space_group_name_H-M   'P 1'
#
loop_
_entity.id
_entity.type
_entity.pdbx_description
1 polymer ?
#
loop_
_entity_poly.entity_id
_entity_poly.type
_entity_poly.pdbx_seq_one_letter_code
_entity_poly.pdbx_strand_id
1 'polypeptide(L)'
;MKWILLSEHPEEISRGAVFQLPARWPYEETVEFMLAELPPGSDDRMGLIVTTGYKAGLWVVFLPDEAYSAGRPWSLSASWLRDNWTAKVYADTDPEKIRVRTGYSTVAGIPVL
;
A
#
# COMPACT_ATOMS: atom_id res chain seq x y z
N MET A 1 -14.04 -9.13 5.29
CA MET A 1 -12.92 -8.18 5.09
C MET A 1 -13.41 -7.03 4.22
N LYS A 2 -13.03 -5.79 4.53
CA LYS A 2 -13.62 -4.57 3.93
C LYS A 2 -12.52 -3.64 3.40
N TRP A 3 -12.75 -3.06 2.22
CA TRP A 3 -11.96 -1.94 1.69
C TRP A 3 -12.39 -0.65 2.39
N ILE A 4 -11.43 0.14 2.86
CA ILE A 4 -11.66 1.43 3.53
C ILE A 4 -10.94 2.51 2.72
N LEU A 5 -11.53 3.69 2.55
CA LEU A 5 -10.82 4.80 1.90
C LEU A 5 -9.58 5.18 2.71
N LEU A 6 -8.49 5.55 2.04
CA LEU A 6 -7.29 6.01 2.73
C LEU A 6 -7.60 7.22 3.63
N SER A 7 -8.48 8.12 3.21
CA SER A 7 -8.94 9.27 4.02
C SER A 7 -9.69 8.87 5.30
N GLU A 8 -10.29 7.67 5.33
CA GLU A 8 -11.04 7.14 6.49
C GLU A 8 -10.25 6.08 7.28
N HIS A 9 -9.07 5.67 6.80
CA HIS A 9 -8.31 4.60 7.42
C HIS A 9 -7.75 5.02 8.80
N PRO A 10 -7.72 4.12 9.81
CA PRO A 10 -6.97 4.37 11.04
C PRO A 10 -5.50 4.75 10.78
N GLU A 11 -4.87 5.38 11.76
CA GLU A 11 -3.53 5.96 11.56
C GLU A 11 -2.46 4.93 11.19
N GLU A 12 -2.58 3.69 11.67
CA GLU A 12 -1.57 2.66 11.46
C GLU A 12 -1.96 1.71 10.32
N ILE A 13 -1.09 1.57 9.32
CA ILE A 13 -1.23 0.62 8.20
C ILE A 13 -0.07 -0.38 8.26
N SER A 14 -0.36 -1.59 8.75
CA SER A 14 0.63 -2.67 8.87
C SER A 14 1.07 -3.22 7.50
N ARG A 15 2.30 -3.75 7.45
CA ARG A 15 2.82 -4.54 6.33
C ARG A 15 1.84 -5.62 5.83
N GLY A 16 1.84 -5.88 4.54
CA GLY A 16 0.90 -6.76 3.85
C GLY A 16 -0.45 -6.10 3.51
N ALA A 17 -0.65 -4.84 3.90
CA ALA A 17 -1.80 -4.06 3.42
C ALA A 17 -1.71 -3.84 1.90
N VAL A 18 -2.87 -3.85 1.25
CA VAL A 18 -3.02 -3.61 -0.18
C VAL A 18 -3.76 -2.30 -0.41
N PHE A 19 -3.26 -1.50 -1.34
CA PHE A 19 -3.80 -0.23 -1.80
C PHE A 19 -4.33 -0.43 -3.21
N GLN A 20 -5.64 -0.27 -3.40
CA GLN A 20 -6.26 -0.25 -4.72
C GLN A 20 -6.49 1.20 -5.13
N LEU A 21 -6.06 1.53 -6.35
CA LEU A 21 -6.08 2.89 -6.85
C LEU A 21 -6.37 2.96 -8.35
N PRO A 22 -7.01 4.04 -8.83
CA PRO A 22 -7.03 4.34 -10.25
C PRO A 22 -5.62 4.69 -10.73
N ALA A 23 -5.21 4.15 -11.87
CA ALA A 23 -3.91 4.44 -12.49
C ALA A 23 -4.07 4.76 -13.97
N ARG A 24 -2.95 5.08 -14.62
CA ARG A 24 -2.90 5.37 -16.06
C ARG A 24 -1.75 4.65 -16.73
N TRP A 25 -1.78 4.61 -18.06
CA TRP A 25 -0.75 3.98 -18.89
C TRP A 25 0.66 4.31 -18.36
N PRO A 26 1.53 3.30 -18.14
CA PRO A 26 1.45 1.92 -18.65
C PRO A 26 0.68 0.94 -17.75
N TYR A 27 0.03 1.41 -16.69
CA TYR A 27 -0.85 0.58 -15.86
C TYR A 27 -2.25 0.46 -16.47
N GLU A 28 -2.99 -0.53 -15.99
CA GLU A 28 -4.43 -0.66 -16.16
C GLU A 28 -5.19 0.49 -15.47
N GLU A 29 -6.48 0.64 -15.75
CA GLU A 29 -7.33 1.68 -15.14
C GLU A 29 -7.37 1.58 -13.61
N THR A 30 -7.17 0.39 -13.06
CA THR A 30 -7.07 0.13 -11.62
C THR A 30 -5.91 -0.83 -11.38
N VAL A 31 -5.07 -0.49 -10.41
CA VAL A 31 -3.93 -1.31 -9.98
C VAL A 31 -3.95 -1.47 -8.47
N GLU A 32 -3.24 -2.49 -7.99
CA GLU A 32 -3.03 -2.75 -6.58
C GLU A 32 -1.54 -2.68 -6.25
N PHE A 33 -1.22 -1.95 -5.18
CA PHE A 33 0.10 -1.92 -4.57
C PHE A 33 0.04 -2.60 -3.20
N MET A 34 1.03 -3.41 -2.85
CA MET A 34 1.17 -4.02 -1.53
C MET A 34 2.32 -3.37 -0.77
N LEU A 35 2.09 -3.07 0.51
CA LEU A 35 3.16 -2.73 1.43
C LEU A 35 3.95 -3.99 1.79
N ALA A 36 5.21 -4.04 1.39
CA ALA A 36 6.08 -5.18 1.60
C ALA A 36 7.39 -4.76 2.26
N GLU A 37 7.94 -5.67 3.06
CA GLU A 37 9.30 -5.53 3.58
C GLU A 37 10.31 -5.64 2.45
N LEU A 38 11.36 -4.82 2.52
CA LEU A 38 12.49 -4.92 1.64
C LEU A 38 13.45 -6.02 2.10
N PRO A 39 14.26 -6.59 1.19
CA PRO A 39 15.25 -7.59 1.56
C PRO A 39 16.24 -7.06 2.61
N PRO A 40 16.77 -7.93 3.48
CA PRO A 40 17.84 -7.56 4.41
C PRO A 40 19.01 -6.89 3.68
N GLY A 41 19.53 -5.80 4.27
CA GLY A 41 20.63 -5.01 3.68
C GLY A 41 20.17 -3.83 2.82
N SER A 42 18.86 -3.61 2.67
CA SER A 42 18.32 -2.36 2.12
C SER A 42 18.43 -1.22 3.14
N ASP A 43 18.68 0.01 2.68
CA ASP A 43 18.70 1.21 3.53
C ASP A 43 17.31 1.53 4.10
N ASP A 44 16.27 1.26 3.31
CA ASP A 44 14.86 1.39 3.69
C ASP A 44 14.28 0.07 4.21
N ARG A 45 13.18 0.16 4.98
CA ARG A 45 12.56 -1.02 5.63
C ARG A 45 11.46 -1.62 4.78
N MET A 46 10.62 -0.79 4.19
CA MET A 46 9.47 -1.22 3.40
C MET A 46 9.31 -0.38 2.15
N GLY A 47 8.60 -0.95 1.18
CA GLY A 47 8.19 -0.25 -0.03
C GLY A 47 6.81 -0.69 -0.49
N LEU A 48 6.32 -0.03 -1.53
CA LEU A 48 5.14 -0.47 -2.25
C LEU A 48 5.55 -1.25 -3.49
N ILE A 49 5.03 -2.47 -3.64
CA ILE A 49 5.23 -3.31 -4.83
C ILE A 49 3.91 -3.45 -5.59
N VAL A 50 3.95 -3.42 -6.92
CA VAL A 50 2.78 -3.66 -7.77
C VAL A 50 2.38 -5.14 -7.69
N THR A 51 1.12 -5.44 -7.43
CA THR A 51 0.63 -6.83 -7.29
C THR A 51 -0.31 -7.29 -8.39
N THR A 52 -0.74 -6.39 -9.27
CA THR A 52 -1.67 -6.69 -10.36
C THR A 52 -1.19 -6.11 -11.69
N GLY A 53 -1.65 -6.71 -12.79
CA GLY A 53 -1.45 -6.19 -14.13
C GLY A 53 -0.04 -6.33 -14.71
N TYR A 54 0.22 -5.60 -15.80
CA TYR A 54 1.44 -5.71 -16.60
C TYR A 54 2.73 -5.42 -15.82
N LYS A 55 2.65 -4.55 -14.81
CA LYS A 55 3.81 -4.14 -13.99
C LYS A 55 3.94 -4.90 -12.67
N ALA A 56 3.19 -5.98 -12.48
CA ALA A 56 3.27 -6.78 -11.26
C ALA A 56 4.71 -7.24 -10.97
N GLY A 57 5.11 -7.17 -9.69
CA GLY A 57 6.45 -7.51 -9.23
C GLY A 57 7.46 -6.35 -9.25
N LEU A 58 7.08 -5.18 -9.78
CA LEU A 58 7.95 -3.99 -9.74
C LEU A 58 7.72 -3.17 -8.47
N TRP A 59 8.80 -2.68 -7.87
CA TRP A 59 8.75 -1.70 -6.79
C TRP A 59 8.34 -0.33 -7.32
N VAL A 60 7.38 0.30 -6.65
CA VAL A 60 6.89 1.66 -6.95
C VAL A 60 7.75 2.69 -6.23
N VAL A 61 7.97 2.47 -4.93
CA VAL A 61 8.69 3.39 -4.05
C VAL A 61 9.27 2.63 -2.85
N PHE A 62 10.44 3.06 -2.39
CA PHE A 62 10.97 2.72 -1.07
C PHE A 62 10.64 3.86 -0.11
N LEU A 63 10.10 3.52 1.06
CA LEU A 63 9.46 4.49 1.93
C LEU A 63 10.48 5.09 2.91
N PRO A 64 10.56 6.43 2.98
CA PRO A 64 11.51 7.09 3.86
C PRO A 64 11.06 6.96 5.32
N ASP A 65 11.97 7.25 6.25
CA ASP A 65 11.75 7.06 7.69
C ASP A 65 10.55 7.84 8.23
N GLU A 66 10.25 9.03 7.69
CA GLU A 66 9.10 9.83 8.11
C GLU A 66 7.74 9.22 7.74
N ALA A 67 7.70 8.23 6.85
CA ALA A 67 6.47 7.56 6.44
C ALA A 67 5.97 6.54 7.48
N TYR A 68 6.84 6.12 8.41
CA TYR A 68 6.50 5.12 9.41
C TYR A 68 5.78 5.74 10.61
N SER A 69 4.85 4.98 11.18
CA SER A 69 4.20 5.33 12.45
C SER A 69 5.24 5.41 13.58
N ALA A 70 5.15 6.45 14.41
CA ALA A 70 6.09 6.68 15.51
C ALA A 70 6.16 5.46 16.45
N GLY A 71 7.37 4.95 16.68
CA GLY A 71 7.61 3.77 17.52
C GLY A 71 7.18 2.43 16.91
N ARG A 72 6.70 2.39 15.65
CA ARG A 72 6.23 1.18 14.96
C ARG A 72 6.90 1.03 13.59
N PRO A 73 8.10 0.41 13.53
CA PRO A 73 8.93 0.38 12.32
C PRO A 73 8.32 -0.41 11.15
N TRP A 74 7.28 -1.21 11.38
CA TRP A 74 6.61 -2.06 10.37
C TRP A 74 5.17 -1.63 10.10
N SER A 75 4.85 -0.37 10.37
CA SER A 75 3.54 0.24 10.14
C SER A 75 3.71 1.63 9.54
N LEU A 76 2.96 1.95 8.49
CA LEU A 76 2.92 3.28 7.90
C LEU A 76 1.94 4.19 8.63
N SER A 77 2.23 5.48 8.57
CA SER A 77 1.32 6.54 8.96
C SER A 77 0.33 6.83 7.82
N ALA A 78 -0.96 6.64 8.08
CA ALA A 78 -2.02 6.97 7.13
C ALA A 78 -2.07 8.48 6.87
N SER A 79 -1.84 9.32 7.89
CA SER A 79 -1.74 10.77 7.71
C SER A 79 -0.59 11.16 6.77
N TRP A 80 0.59 10.58 6.96
CA TRP A 80 1.72 10.82 6.06
C TRP A 80 1.40 10.43 4.62
N LEU A 81 0.76 9.27 4.40
CA LEU A 81 0.37 8.84 3.07
C LEU A 81 -0.62 9.81 2.41
N ARG A 82 -1.62 10.31 3.15
CA ARG A 82 -2.57 11.31 2.61
C ARG A 82 -1.84 12.57 2.15
N ASP A 83 -0.91 13.06 2.96
CA ASP A 83 -0.21 14.33 2.71
C ASP A 83 0.86 14.20 1.63
N ASN A 84 1.44 13.01 1.45
CA ASN A 84 2.61 12.81 0.59
C ASN A 84 2.35 11.92 -0.62
N TRP A 85 1.15 11.36 -0.82
CA TRP A 85 0.91 10.36 -1.87
C TRP A 85 1.36 10.85 -3.25
N THR A 86 0.80 11.97 -3.70
CA THR A 86 1.04 12.48 -5.05
C THR A 86 2.48 12.99 -5.22
N ALA A 87 3.10 13.48 -4.14
CA ALA A 87 4.43 14.06 -4.18
C ALA A 87 5.57 13.02 -4.07
N LYS A 88 5.35 11.96 -3.28
CA LYS A 88 6.40 11.01 -2.89
C LYS A 88 6.09 9.55 -3.21
N VAL A 89 4.83 9.19 -3.47
CA VAL A 89 4.42 7.77 -3.70
C VAL A 89 4.07 7.53 -5.15
N TYR A 90 2.99 8.15 -5.65
CA TYR A 90 2.52 7.96 -7.02
C TYR A 90 1.72 9.19 -7.49
N ALA A 91 2.29 9.93 -8.42
CA ALA A 91 1.80 11.24 -8.85
C ALA A 91 0.44 11.22 -9.59
N ASP A 92 0.02 10.07 -10.11
CA ASP A 92 -1.10 10.00 -11.04
C ASP A 92 -2.43 9.67 -10.37
N THR A 93 -2.46 9.72 -9.05
CA THR A 93 -3.61 9.34 -8.24
C THR A 93 -3.85 10.34 -7.12
N ASP A 94 -5.12 10.72 -6.99
CA ASP A 94 -5.66 11.46 -5.86
C ASP A 94 -5.81 10.52 -4.65
N PRO A 95 -5.19 10.81 -3.49
CA PRO A 95 -5.26 9.97 -2.30
C PRO A 95 -6.69 9.69 -1.81
N GLU A 96 -7.66 10.57 -2.08
CA GLU A 96 -9.07 10.37 -1.73
C GLU A 96 -9.72 9.20 -2.49
N LYS A 97 -9.11 8.75 -3.59
CA LYS A 97 -9.62 7.63 -4.41
C LYS A 97 -8.99 6.29 -4.05
N ILE A 98 -8.06 6.29 -3.09
CA ILE A 98 -7.32 5.09 -2.70
C ILE A 98 -8.12 4.31 -1.68
N ARG A 99 -8.21 3.00 -1.88
CA ARG A 99 -8.79 2.07 -0.93
C ARG A 99 -7.70 1.19 -0.33
N VAL A 100 -7.72 1.04 0.98
CA VAL A 100 -6.80 0.20 1.74
C VAL A 100 -7.54 -1.02 2.25
N ARG A 101 -6.90 -2.19 2.15
CA ARG A 101 -7.35 -3.44 2.75
C ARG A 101 -6.21 -4.05 3.55
N THR A 102 -6.44 -4.24 4.84
CA THR A 102 -5.54 -4.96 5.74
C THR A 102 -5.93 -6.42 5.88
N GLY A 103 -4.98 -7.26 6.31
CA GLY A 103 -5.21 -8.70 6.51
C GLY A 103 -5.62 -9.40 5.21
N TYR A 104 -4.93 -9.13 4.10
CA TYR A 104 -5.24 -9.73 2.81
C TYR A 104 -5.09 -11.27 2.87
N SER A 105 -6.19 -12.00 3.08
CA SER A 105 -6.22 -13.46 3.11
C SER A 105 -6.86 -14.03 1.84
N THR A 106 -6.36 -15.19 1.41
CA THR A 106 -6.86 -15.94 0.24
C THR A 106 -8.03 -16.87 0.59
N VAL A 107 -8.46 -16.93 1.86
CA VAL A 107 -9.48 -17.88 2.31
C VAL A 107 -10.87 -17.24 2.21
N ALA A 108 -11.55 -17.46 1.09
CA ALA A 108 -13.00 -17.62 1.15
C ALA A 108 -13.22 -18.88 2.00
N GLY A 109 -14.00 -18.78 3.09
CA GLY A 109 -14.14 -19.83 4.09
C GLY A 109 -14.26 -21.21 3.47
N ILE A 110 -13.28 -22.08 3.72
CA ILE A 110 -13.47 -23.51 3.54
C ILE A 110 -14.57 -23.89 4.53
N PRO A 111 -15.75 -24.36 4.11
CA PRO A 111 -16.67 -24.96 5.05
C PRO A 111 -15.95 -26.22 5.57
N VAL A 112 -15.61 -26.21 6.85
CA VAL A 112 -15.18 -27.42 7.53
C VAL A 112 -16.36 -28.38 7.44
N LEU A 113 -16.15 -29.52 6.77
CA LEU A 113 -17.11 -30.61 6.64
C LEU A 113 -17.52 -31.13 8.02
#